data_AF-A0A260QPA2-F1
#
_entry.id   AF-A0A260QPA2-F1
#
_cell.length_a   1.000
_cell.length_b   1.000
_cell.length_c   1.000
_cell.angle_alpha   90.00
_cell.angle_beta   90.00
_cell.angle_gamma   90.00
#
_symmetry.space_group_name_H-M   'P 1'
#
loop_
_entity.id
_entity.type
_entity.pdbx_description
1 polymer ?
#
loop_
_entity_poly.entity_id
_entity_poly.type
_entity_poly.pdbx_seq_one_letter_code
_entity_poly.pdbx_strand_id
1 'polypeptide(L)'
;MTPGELAAIAARADAATVGPWEVATSRDVYSAVIAPAGGATVGMDFESDANAEFIAHAREDVPALLAVLRERDNTIARVRDVLDDYDHLGIEPIPTLSAHAWMHEVRAALDPQETE
;
A
#
# COMPACT_ATOMS: atom_id res chain seq x y z
N MET A 1 1.75 8.08 -9.55
CA MET A 1 0.97 6.92 -10.00
C MET A 1 -0.49 7.30 -9.90
N THR A 2 -1.27 7.09 -10.95
CA THR A 2 -2.69 7.42 -10.99
C THR A 2 -3.51 6.36 -10.25
N PRO A 3 -4.76 6.67 -9.84
CA PRO A 3 -5.66 5.66 -9.26
C PRO A 3 -5.85 4.44 -10.17
N GLY A 4 -5.92 4.66 -11.49
CA GLY A 4 -6.04 3.58 -12.48
C GLY A 4 -4.80 2.69 -12.54
N GLU A 5 -3.60 3.27 -12.44
CA GLU A 5 -2.35 2.51 -12.40
C GLU A 5 -2.26 1.65 -11.12
N LEU A 6 -2.65 2.19 -9.96
CA LEU A 6 -2.70 1.44 -8.70
C LEU A 6 -3.71 0.29 -8.74
N ALA A 7 -4.90 0.54 -9.31
CA ALA A 7 -5.91 -0.49 -9.51
C ALA A 7 -5.41 -1.61 -10.45
N ALA A 8 -4.68 -1.26 -11.51
CA ALA A 8 -4.09 -2.24 -12.42
C ALA A 8 -2.99 -3.08 -11.74
N ILE A 9 -2.19 -2.50 -10.84
CA ILE A 9 -1.21 -3.26 -10.03
C ILE A 9 -1.94 -4.20 -9.07
N ALA A 10 -2.96 -3.70 -8.35
CA ALA A 10 -3.76 -4.51 -7.44
C ALA A 10 -4.38 -5.71 -8.16
N ALA A 11 -4.99 -5.50 -9.33
CA ALA A 11 -5.57 -6.57 -10.13
C ALA A 11 -4.54 -7.64 -10.54
N ARG A 12 -3.30 -7.25 -10.87
CA ARG A 12 -2.23 -8.22 -11.16
C ARG A 12 -1.79 -9.00 -9.92
N ALA A 13 -1.72 -8.34 -8.77
CA ALA A 13 -1.38 -8.99 -7.51
C ALA A 13 -2.47 -9.97 -7.05
N ASP A 14 -3.75 -9.61 -7.23
CA ASP A 14 -4.89 -10.46 -6.89
C ASP A 14 -5.04 -11.65 -7.84
N ALA A 15 -4.68 -11.48 -9.12
CA ALA A 15 -4.68 -12.56 -10.10
C ALA A 15 -3.52 -13.56 -9.91
N ALA A 16 -2.47 -13.18 -9.17
CA ALA A 16 -1.35 -14.06 -8.87
C ALA A 16 -1.75 -15.15 -7.85
N THR A 17 -1.00 -16.25 -7.84
CA THR A 17 -1.21 -17.35 -6.90
C THR A 17 -1.28 -16.86 -5.46
N VAL A 18 -2.20 -17.41 -4.66
CA VAL A 18 -2.34 -17.07 -3.24
C VAL A 18 -1.04 -17.40 -2.47
N GLY A 19 -0.63 -16.50 -1.58
CA GLY A 19 0.55 -16.65 -0.71
C GLY A 19 0.20 -17.06 0.73
N PRO A 20 1.17 -17.03 1.66
CA PRO A 20 2.57 -16.63 1.45
C PRO A 20 3.30 -17.63 0.56
N TRP A 21 4.19 -17.15 -0.31
CA TRP A 21 5.02 -18.02 -1.12
C TRP A 21 6.30 -18.38 -0.35
N GLU A 22 6.78 -19.60 -0.54
CA GLU A 22 7.98 -20.11 0.12
C GLU A 22 9.08 -20.37 -0.90
N VAL A 23 10.34 -20.23 -0.46
CA VAL A 23 11.50 -20.61 -1.28
C VAL A 23 11.88 -22.04 -0.95
N ALA A 24 11.93 -22.88 -1.98
CA ALA A 24 12.46 -24.23 -1.91
C ALA A 24 13.84 -24.27 -2.57
N THR A 25 14.85 -24.71 -1.81
CA THR A 25 16.22 -24.90 -2.31
C THR A 25 16.59 -26.38 -2.23
N SER A 26 17.33 -26.88 -3.22
CA SER A 26 17.90 -28.23 -3.16
C SER A 26 19.30 -28.23 -3.75
N ARG A 27 20.10 -29.25 -3.43
CA ARG A 27 21.47 -29.37 -3.98
C ARG A 27 21.49 -29.63 -5.49
N ASP A 28 20.41 -30.18 -6.04
CA ASP A 28 20.33 -30.66 -7.42
C ASP A 28 19.43 -29.78 -8.30
N VAL A 29 18.78 -28.76 -7.73
CA VAL A 29 17.85 -27.85 -8.41
C VAL A 29 18.16 -26.43 -7.97
N TYR A 30 18.25 -25.51 -8.94
CA TYR A 30 18.22 -24.07 -8.70
C TYR A 30 17.01 -23.69 -7.84
N SER A 31 17.08 -22.57 -7.13
CA SER A 31 16.00 -22.15 -6.22
C SER A 31 14.66 -22.03 -6.93
N ALA A 32 13.59 -22.39 -6.22
CA ALA A 32 12.21 -22.33 -6.69
C ALA A 32 11.32 -21.59 -5.69
N VAL A 33 10.27 -20.97 -6.18
CA VAL A 33 9.22 -20.34 -5.38
C VAL A 33 7.97 -21.18 -5.50
N ILE A 34 7.42 -21.59 -4.37
CA ILE A 34 6.27 -22.49 -4.27
C ILE A 34 5.13 -21.83 -3.50
N ALA A 35 3.90 -22.13 -3.90
CA ALA A 35 2.73 -21.79 -3.12
C ALA A 35 2.70 -22.60 -1.80
N PRO A 36 2.01 -22.11 -0.75
CA PRO A 36 2.09 -22.72 0.56
C PRO A 36 1.53 -24.16 0.59
N ALA A 37 1.95 -24.93 1.59
CA ALA A 37 1.49 -26.31 1.87
C ALA A 37 1.67 -27.32 0.72
N GLY A 38 2.81 -27.27 0.01
CA GLY A 38 3.08 -28.16 -1.12
C GLY A 38 2.24 -27.84 -2.36
N GLY A 39 1.83 -26.57 -2.49
CA GLY A 39 1.08 -26.06 -3.63
C GLY A 39 1.90 -26.00 -4.93
N ALA A 40 1.30 -25.40 -5.95
CA ALA A 40 1.93 -25.30 -7.28
C ALA A 40 3.24 -24.51 -7.24
N THR A 41 4.19 -24.91 -8.11
CA THR A 41 5.38 -24.11 -8.41
C THR A 41 4.96 -22.78 -9.04
N VAL A 42 5.33 -21.67 -8.40
CA VAL A 42 5.09 -20.30 -8.90
C VAL A 42 6.19 -19.90 -9.88
N GLY A 43 7.43 -20.29 -9.58
CA GLY A 43 8.58 -20.11 -10.45
C GLY A 43 9.73 -21.04 -10.06
N MET A 44 10.62 -21.35 -11.00
CA MET A 44 11.77 -22.22 -10.82
C MET A 44 12.95 -21.71 -11.63
N ASP A 45 14.12 -22.33 -11.44
CA ASP A 45 15.35 -22.01 -12.15
C ASP A 45 15.84 -20.56 -11.93
N PHE A 46 15.72 -20.08 -10.70
CA PHE A 46 16.27 -18.78 -10.32
C PHE A 46 17.80 -18.85 -10.22
N GLU A 47 18.48 -17.89 -10.84
CA GLU A 47 19.96 -17.80 -10.87
C GLU A 47 20.59 -17.65 -9.47
N SER A 48 19.83 -17.10 -8.51
CA SER A 48 20.25 -16.96 -7.12
C SER A 48 19.09 -17.09 -6.15
N ASP A 49 19.40 -17.51 -4.93
CA ASP A 49 18.44 -17.61 -3.83
C ASP A 49 17.80 -16.25 -3.51
N ALA A 50 18.59 -15.17 -3.61
CA ALA A 50 18.12 -13.80 -3.38
C ALA A 50 17.01 -13.38 -4.36
N ASN A 51 17.07 -13.83 -5.63
CA ASN A 51 16.01 -13.55 -6.59
C ASN A 51 14.72 -14.30 -6.22
N ALA A 52 14.83 -15.56 -5.79
CA ALA A 52 13.69 -16.35 -5.35
C ALA A 52 13.05 -15.75 -4.08
N GLU A 53 13.86 -15.35 -3.10
CA GLU A 53 13.41 -14.66 -1.88
C GLU A 53 12.68 -13.35 -2.19
N PHE A 54 13.26 -12.51 -3.06
CA PHE A 54 12.62 -11.26 -3.48
C PHE A 54 11.24 -11.50 -4.12
N ILE A 55 11.12 -12.50 -4.99
CA ILE A 55 9.86 -12.84 -5.65
C ILE A 55 8.85 -13.43 -4.66
N ALA A 56 9.29 -14.29 -3.75
CA ALA A 56 8.43 -14.85 -2.71
C ALA A 56 7.81 -13.74 -1.84
N HIS A 57 8.64 -12.81 -1.35
CA HIS A 57 8.18 -11.68 -0.53
C HIS A 57 7.33 -10.67 -1.30
N ALA A 58 7.55 -10.50 -2.60
CA ALA A 58 6.73 -9.60 -3.42
C ALA A 58 5.22 -9.91 -3.34
N ARG A 59 4.84 -11.17 -3.05
CA ARG A 59 3.43 -11.55 -2.88
C ARG A 59 2.76 -10.85 -1.69
N GLU A 60 3.51 -10.54 -0.65
CA GLU A 60 3.04 -9.87 0.57
C GLU A 60 3.37 -8.38 0.55
N ASP A 61 4.57 -8.03 0.08
CA ASP A 61 5.04 -6.65 0.03
C ASP A 61 4.19 -5.78 -0.91
N VAL A 62 3.81 -6.28 -2.09
CA VAL A 62 3.01 -5.48 -3.05
C VAL A 62 1.64 -5.11 -2.48
N PRO A 63 0.82 -6.05 -1.95
CA PRO A 63 -0.41 -5.69 -1.25
C PRO A 63 -0.21 -4.73 -0.09
N ALA A 64 0.82 -4.93 0.74
CA ALA A 64 1.11 -4.04 1.88
C ALA A 64 1.44 -2.62 1.41
N LEU A 65 2.29 -2.47 0.39
CA LEU A 65 2.64 -1.18 -0.20
C LEU A 65 1.43 -0.49 -0.82
N LEU A 66 0.55 -1.24 -1.50
CA LEU A 66 -0.71 -0.68 -2.03
C LEU A 66 -1.63 -0.17 -0.91
N ALA A 67 -1.73 -0.89 0.20
CA ALA A 67 -2.51 -0.44 1.36
C ALA A 67 -1.96 0.87 1.92
N VAL A 68 -0.64 0.98 2.09
CA VAL A 68 0.04 2.21 2.55
C VAL A 68 -0.20 3.37 1.58
N LEU A 69 -0.11 3.13 0.27
CA LEU A 69 -0.36 4.17 -0.73
C LEU A 69 -1.80 4.67 -0.69
N ARG A 70 -2.77 3.77 -0.54
CA ARG A 70 -4.20 4.14 -0.40
C ARG A 70 -4.42 4.99 0.84
N GLU A 71 -3.86 4.61 1.99
CA GLU A 71 -4.02 5.42 3.21
C GLU A 71 -3.38 6.80 3.05
N ARG A 72 -2.18 6.87 2.47
CA ARG A 72 -1.54 8.16 2.17
C ARG A 72 -2.39 9.03 1.26
N ASP A 73 -2.94 8.46 0.19
CA ASP A 73 -3.76 9.21 -0.77
C ASP A 73 -5.09 9.66 -0.14
N ASN A 74 -5.67 8.84 0.75
CA ASN A 74 -6.84 9.21 1.57
C ASN A 74 -6.52 10.38 2.53
N THR A 75 -5.38 10.33 3.23
CA THR A 75 -4.92 11.42 4.10
C THR A 75 -4.77 12.72 3.31
N ILE A 76 -4.17 12.66 2.12
CA ILE A 76 -4.02 13.83 1.24
C ILE A 76 -5.38 14.39 0.82
N ALA A 77 -6.35 13.52 0.48
CA ALA A 77 -7.70 13.94 0.12
C ALA A 77 -8.39 14.67 1.28
N ARG A 78 -8.35 14.10 2.50
CA ARG A 78 -8.94 14.73 3.70
C ARG A 78 -8.32 16.10 4.01
N VAL A 79 -7.00 16.22 3.93
CA VAL A 79 -6.32 17.49 4.16
C VAL A 79 -6.72 18.53 3.10
N ARG A 80 -6.89 18.12 1.84
CA ARG A 80 -7.39 19.00 0.78
C ARG A 80 -8.83 19.45 1.05
N ASP A 81 -9.70 18.55 1.47
CA ASP A 81 -11.09 18.90 1.80
C ASP A 81 -11.14 19.96 2.92
N VAL A 82 -10.33 19.80 3.98
CA VAL A 82 -10.22 20.80 5.07
C VAL A 82 -9.67 22.15 4.58
N LEU A 83 -8.77 22.15 3.59
CA LEU A 83 -8.25 23.38 2.99
C LEU A 83 -9.29 24.06 2.11
N ASP A 84 -9.98 23.30 1.26
CA ASP A 84 -11.00 23.80 0.34
C ASP A 84 -12.21 24.36 1.12
N ASP A 85 -12.61 23.71 2.21
CA ASP A 85 -13.64 24.22 3.13
C ASP A 85 -13.26 25.58 3.72
N TYR A 86 -11.99 25.75 4.12
CA TYR A 86 -11.50 27.01 4.66
C TYR A 86 -11.51 28.14 3.62
N ASP A 87 -11.11 27.84 2.38
CA ASP A 87 -11.16 28.80 1.27
C ASP A 87 -12.60 29.17 0.89
N HIS A 88 -13.56 28.24 1.00
CA HIS A 88 -14.97 28.47 0.67
C HIS A 88 -15.75 29.24 1.73
N LEU A 89 -15.36 29.18 3.00
CA LEU A 89 -16.13 29.82 4.08
C LEU A 89 -16.04 31.36 4.10
N GLY A 90 -15.19 31.99 3.27
CA GLY A 90 -15.15 33.45 3.10
C GLY A 90 -14.96 34.22 4.42
N ILE A 91 -14.37 33.57 5.43
CA ILE A 91 -14.31 34.08 6.80
C ILE A 91 -13.31 35.24 6.82
N GLU A 92 -13.78 36.47 7.05
CA GLU A 92 -12.88 37.51 7.56
C GLU A 92 -12.35 37.04 8.92
N PRO A 93 -11.02 36.92 9.09
CA PRO A 93 -10.46 36.17 10.19
C PRO A 93 -10.77 36.84 11.53
N ILE A 94 -11.57 36.19 12.39
CA ILE A 94 -11.49 36.43 13.83
C ILE A 94 -10.19 35.73 14.29
N PRO A 95 -9.14 36.44 14.77
CA PRO A 95 -7.76 36.08 14.43
C PRO A 95 -7.12 34.89 15.17
N THR A 96 -7.79 34.25 16.14
CA THR A 96 -7.12 33.27 17.03
C THR A 96 -7.90 31.99 17.30
N LEU A 97 -9.23 32.07 17.48
CA LEU A 97 -10.09 30.90 17.73
C LEU A 97 -10.36 30.10 16.44
N SER A 98 -10.48 30.78 15.30
CA SER A 98 -10.65 30.14 13.98
C SER A 98 -9.42 29.32 13.56
N ALA A 99 -8.21 29.85 13.79
CA ALA A 99 -6.96 29.18 13.45
C ALA A 99 -6.69 27.92 14.29
N HIS A 100 -7.04 27.94 15.59
CA HIS A 100 -6.87 26.75 16.45
C HIS A 100 -7.84 25.63 16.08
N ALA A 101 -9.10 25.95 15.79
CA ALA A 101 -10.09 24.97 15.38
C ALA A 101 -9.71 24.34 14.03
N TRP A 102 -9.34 25.16 13.05
CA TRP A 102 -8.87 24.68 11.75
C TRP A 102 -7.59 23.83 11.86
N MET A 103 -6.60 24.24 12.66
CA MET A 103 -5.39 23.43 12.91
C MET A 103 -5.70 22.08 13.58
N HIS A 104 -6.75 22.01 14.41
CA HIS A 104 -7.21 20.75 14.99
C HIS A 104 -7.79 19.83 13.92
N GLU A 105 -8.59 20.35 12.99
CA GLU A 105 -9.15 19.60 11.86
C GLU A 105 -8.05 19.09 10.92
N VAL A 106 -7.07 19.93 10.58
CA VAL A 106 -5.90 19.53 9.79
C VAL A 106 -5.13 18.41 10.49
N ARG A 107 -4.91 18.51 11.81
CA ARG A 107 -4.23 17.45 12.57
C ARG A 107 -5.05 16.16 12.57
N ALA A 108 -6.36 16.23 12.79
CA ALA A 108 -7.24 15.06 12.73
C ALA A 108 -7.24 14.40 11.34
N ALA A 109 -7.18 15.19 10.26
CA ALA A 109 -7.10 14.67 8.90
C ALA A 109 -5.79 13.91 8.63
N LEU A 110 -4.69 14.31 9.28
CA LEU A 110 -3.36 13.67 9.18
C LEU A 110 -3.23 12.37 9.98
N ASP A 111 -4.02 12.19 11.04
CA ASP A 111 -3.96 10.99 11.86
C ASP A 111 -4.44 9.75 11.06
N PRO A 112 -3.69 8.63 11.09
CA PRO A 112 -4.10 7.40 10.42
C PRO A 112 -5.46 6.94 10.94
N GLN A 113 -6.39 6.63 10.05
CA GLN A 113 -7.60 5.95 10.45
C GLN A 113 -7.31 4.45 10.45
N GLU A 114 -7.65 3.74 11.53
CA GLU A 114 -7.66 2.27 11.46
C GLU A 114 -8.68 1.89 10.38
N THR A 115 -8.19 1.42 9.23
CA THR A 115 -9.02 0.78 8.23
C THR A 115 -9.41 -0.59 8.76
N GLU A 116 -10.65 -0.73 9.24
CA GLU A 116 -11.32 -2.03 9.45
C GLU A 116 -11.40 -2.87 8.15
#